data_AF-A0A4Q2RGH4-F1
#
_entry.id   AF-A0A4Q2RGH4-F1
#
_cell.length_a   1.000
_cell.length_b   1.000
_cell.length_c   1.000
_cell.angle_alpha   90.00
_cell.angle_beta   90.00
_cell.angle_gamma   90.00
#
_symmetry.space_group_name_H-M   'P 1'
#
loop_
_entity.id
_entity.type
_entity.pdbx_description
1 polymer ?
#
loop_
_entity_poly.entity_id
_entity_poly.type
_entity_poly.pdbx_seq_one_letter_code
_entity_poly.pdbx_strand_id
1 'polypeptide(L)' 'MNQSASCGACAFFDHARAEQAAHDGLCRFNPPVSQPAPDAHGLWPVVSEKDWCGHFETETPRGLTAAE' A
#
# COMPACT_ATOMS: atom_id res chain seq x y z
N MET A 1 -14.68 15.27 -4.97
CA MET A 1 -13.27 15.65 -5.14
C MET A 1 -12.55 14.45 -5.71
N ASN A 2 -12.10 14.54 -6.95
CA ASN A 2 -11.39 13.46 -7.64
C ASN A 2 -9.95 13.45 -7.14
N GLN A 3 -9.75 13.02 -5.89
CA GLN A 3 -8.43 12.61 -5.42
C GLN A 3 -8.01 11.50 -6.39
N SER A 4 -6.96 11.71 -7.17
CA SER A 4 -6.48 10.69 -8.11
C SER A 4 -6.08 9.47 -7.30
N ALA A 5 -6.96 8.47 -7.24
CA ALA A 5 -6.74 7.27 -6.44
C ALA A 5 -5.52 6.53 -6.98
N SER A 6 -4.44 6.57 -6.22
CA SER A 6 -3.19 5.88 -6.53
C SER A 6 -2.57 5.34 -5.25
N CYS A 7 -1.68 4.37 -5.39
CA CYS A 7 -0.99 3.75 -4.28
C CYS A 7 -0.27 4.79 -3.42
N GLY A 8 0.48 5.73 -4.02
CA GLY A 8 1.23 6.76 -3.27
C GLY A 8 0.40 7.71 -2.40
N ALA A 9 -0.92 7.80 -2.62
CA ALA A 9 -1.83 8.61 -1.81
C ALA A 9 -2.73 7.79 -0.87
N CYS A 10 -2.54 6.46 -0.83
CA CYS A 10 -3.38 5.52 -0.10
C CYS A 10 -2.81 5.21 1.29
N ALA A 11 -3.68 5.07 2.30
CA ALA A 11 -3.32 4.71 3.67
C ALA A 11 -2.61 3.34 3.79
N PHE A 12 -2.68 2.50 2.76
CA PHE A 12 -2.03 1.19 2.72
C PHE A 12 -0.67 1.20 2.03
N PHE A 13 -0.16 2.35 1.57
CA PHE A 13 1.14 2.41 0.92
C PHE A 13 2.27 2.54 1.92
N ASP A 14 3.25 1.65 1.80
CA ASP A 14 4.41 1.61 2.68
C ASP A 14 5.68 1.99 1.91
N HIS A 15 6.20 3.19 2.23
CA HIS A 15 7.44 3.74 1.67
C HIS A 15 8.72 3.11 2.24
N ALA A 16 8.66 2.43 3.39
CA ALA A 16 9.85 2.09 4.18
C ALA A 16 10.58 0.81 3.72
N ARG A 17 10.11 0.14 2.66
CA ARG A 17 10.52 -1.23 2.29
C ARG A 17 10.85 -1.45 0.83
N ALA A 18 10.72 -0.45 -0.05
CA ALA A 18 11.19 -0.55 -1.42
C ALA A 18 12.65 -0.09 -1.49
N GLU A 19 13.60 -1.01 -1.42
CA GLU A 19 15.02 -0.70 -1.62
C GLU A 19 15.35 -0.35 -3.09
N GLN A 20 14.35 -0.26 -3.98
CA GLN A 20 14.56 -0.30 -5.42
C GLN A 20 14.34 1.02 -6.20
N ALA A 21 13.56 2.00 -5.71
CA ALA A 21 13.46 3.33 -6.36
C ALA A 21 12.77 4.36 -5.46
N ALA A 22 13.01 5.66 -5.70
CA ALA A 22 12.44 6.76 -4.92
C ALA A 22 10.90 6.87 -4.96
N HIS A 23 10.25 6.24 -5.94
CA HIS A 23 8.79 6.30 -6.17
C HIS A 23 8.12 4.92 -6.06
N ASP A 24 8.84 3.94 -5.52
CA ASP A 24 8.32 2.59 -5.32
C ASP A 24 8.02 2.39 -3.83
N GLY A 25 7.05 1.52 -3.56
CA GLY A 25 6.65 1.13 -2.22
C GLY A 25 5.92 -0.20 -2.23
N LEU A 26 5.37 -0.60 -1.08
CA LEU A 26 4.56 -1.82 -0.97
C LEU A 26 3.08 -1.48 -0.84
N CYS A 27 2.24 -2.16 -1.60
CA CYS A 27 0.78 -2.10 -1.41
C CYS A 27 0.37 -3.06 -0.28
N ARG A 28 0.11 -2.54 0.93
CA ARG A 28 -0.27 -3.36 2.09
C ARG A 28 -1.72 -3.87 2.08
N PHE A 29 -2.53 -3.43 1.11
CA PHE A 29 -3.86 -3.97 0.89
C PHE A 29 -3.80 -5.37 0.25
N ASN A 30 -2.85 -5.59 -0.68
CA ASN A 30 -2.67 -6.87 -1.33
C ASN A 30 -1.67 -7.72 -0.54
N PRO A 31 -2.08 -8.86 0.04
CA PRO A 31 -1.20 -9.67 0.90
C PRO A 31 0.03 -10.17 0.14
N PRO A 32 1.07 -10.64 0.86
CA PRO A 32 2.25 -11.24 0.24
C PRO A 32 1.87 -12.36 -0.72
N VAL A 33 2.53 -12.40 -1.87
CA VAL A 33 2.40 -13.49 -2.81
C VAL A 33 3.24 -14.68 -2.36
N SER A 34 2.63 -15.86 -2.35
CA SER A 34 3.32 -17.13 -2.09
C SER A 34 4.44 -17.34 -3.09
N GLN A 35 5.60 -17.81 -2.61
CA GLN A 35 6.74 -18.10 -3.46
C GLN A 35 6.74 -19.57 -3.89
N PRO A 36 7.36 -19.92 -5.04
CA PRO A 36 7.37 -21.30 -5.55
C PRO A 36 8.09 -22.30 -4.64
N ALA A 37 9.05 -21.83 -3.84
CA ALA A 37 9.80 -22.68 -2.93
C ALA A 37 9.07 -22.81 -1.58
N PRO A 38 9.00 -24.02 -0.99
CA PRO A 38 8.23 -24.28 0.24
C PRO A 38 8.76 -23.50 1.46
N ASP A 39 10.05 -23.20 1.48
CA ASP A 39 10.70 -22.50 2.60
C ASP A 39 10.91 -20.99 2.33
N ALA A 40 10.43 -20.48 1.20
CA ALA A 40 10.58 -19.07 0.87
C ALA A 40 9.50 -18.21 1.54
N HIS A 41 9.90 -17.09 2.13
CA HIS A 41 8.96 -16.11 2.68
C HIS A 41 8.14 -15.45 1.59
N GLY A 42 6.86 -15.18 1.88
CA GLY A 42 5.99 -14.41 1.00
C GLY A 42 6.55 -13.01 0.74
N LEU A 43 6.48 -12.56 -0.51
CA LEU A 43 6.93 -11.22 -0.90
C LEU A 43 5.72 -10.32 -1.07
N TRP A 44 5.77 -9.13 -0.47
CA TRP A 44 4.77 -8.11 -0.74
C TRP A 44 4.96 -7.58 -2.18
N PRO A 45 3.87 -7.31 -2.91
CA PRO A 45 3.97 -6.67 -4.22
C PRO A 45 4.60 -5.27 -4.09
N VAL A 46 5.65 -5.01 -4.87
CA VAL A 46 6.18 -3.67 -5.10
C VAL A 46 5.30 -2.98 -6.13
N VAL A 47 4.91 -1.74 -5.84
CA VAL A 47 4.10 -0.89 -6.72
C VAL A 47 4.70 0.52 -6.75
N SER A 48 4.50 1.24 -7.84
CA SER A 48 4.83 2.65 -7.94
C SER A 48 3.76 3.52 -7.27
N GLU A 49 4.11 4.74 -6.85
CA GLU A 49 3.18 5.74 -6.32
C GLU A 49 1.97 6.01 -7.24
N LYS A 50 2.13 5.78 -8.55
CA LYS A 50 1.09 6.02 -9.57
C LYS A 50 0.23 4.80 -9.87
N ASP A 51 0.58 3.63 -9.36
CA ASP A 51 -0.19 2.41 -9.59
C ASP A 51 -1.54 2.47 -8.87
N TRP A 52 -2.47 1.61 -9.30
CA TRP A 52 -3.79 1.46 -8.68
C TRP A 52 -4.19 0.00 -8.66
N CYS A 53 -4.47 -0.53 -7.45
CA CYS A 53 -4.82 -1.93 -7.24
C CYS A 53 -6.33 -2.19 -7.16
N GLY A 54 -7.18 -1.18 -7.39
CA GLY A 54 -8.63 -1.27 -7.22
C GLY A 54 -9.13 -0.86 -5.82
N HIS A 55 -8.24 -0.60 -4.87
CA HIS A 55 -8.58 -0.13 -3.51
C HIS A 55 -7.89 1.19 -3.16
N PHE A 56 -8.60 2.05 -2.43
CA PHE A 56 -8.11 3.34 -1.97
C PHE A 56 -8.78 3.70 -0.64
N GLU A 57 -7.96 4.09 0.34
CA GLU A 57 -8.41 4.65 1.61
C GLU A 57 -7.54 5.86 1.92
N THR A 58 -8.15 6.95 2.38
CA THR A 58 -7.38 8.08 2.91
C THR A 58 -7.00 7.78 4.35
N GLU A 59 -5.83 8.23 4.79
CA GLU A 59 -5.51 8.17 6.22
C GLU A 59 -6.58 8.94 7.00
N THR A 60 -7.39 8.21 7.76
CA THR A 60 -8.33 8.85 8.67
C THR A 60 -7.49 9.43 9.81
N PRO A 61 -7.55 10.73 10.10
CA PRO A 61 -6.84 11.30 11.23
C PRO A 61 -7.31 10.56 12.49
N ARG A 62 -6.41 9.78 13.09
CA ARG A 62 -6.67 9.06 14.34
C ARG A 62 -6.97 10.11 15.42
N GLY A 63 -8.25 10.28 15.78
CA GLY A 63 -8.60 11.03 16.98
C GLY A 63 -9.87 11.90 16.98
N LEU A 64 -10.75 11.87 15.97
CA LEU A 64 -12.11 12.43 16.15
C LEU A 64 -13.14 11.31 16.10
N THR A 65 -13.27 10.61 17.23
CA THR A 65 -14.50 9.88 17.54
C THR A 65 -15.62 10.91 17.62
N ALA A 66 -16.56 10.87 16.68
CA ALA A 66 -17.88 11.44 16.89
C ALA A 66 -18.54 10.63 18.01
N ALA A 67 -18.43 11.13 19.23
CA ALA A 67 -19.34 10.77 20.30
C ALA A 67 -20.60 11.63 20.08
N GLU A 68 -21.68 10.97 19.67
CA GLU A 68 -23.05 11.43 19.95
C GLU A 68 -23.52 10.74 21.24
#